data_AF-A0A838DBY1-F1
#
_entry.id   AF-A0A838DBY1-F1
#
_cell.length_a   1.000
_cell.length_b   1.000
_cell.length_c   1.000
_cell.angle_alpha   90.00
_cell.angle_beta   90.00
_cell.angle_gamma   90.00
#
_symmetry.space_group_name_H-M   'P 1'
#
loop_
_entity.id
_entity.type
_entity.pdbx_description
1 polymer ?
#
loop_
_entity_poly.entity_id
_entity_poly.type
_entity_poly.pdbx_seq_one_letter_code
_entity_poly.pdbx_strand_id
1 'polypeptide(L)'
;MSFAFIISMSALAILAAWLEWRRRNARQLGARLVCSTMAIAALALLGASRIDDETTARPGTTHATLWTSGAGADTPAAKDATEGDLQFVLPGVLTRPAGAIPVPDVAYIRRHHPEIGSLRIMGDGLEPFDLPAVEGLKLALDEDGSRPSRPAITVANFPRLLSLGDNLVVQGRIEGLAAGETARLVFQGPQENATEITVHGRADAPTPFEISGGSPAAEGQFVWQLKMNAGSDATWLADERIGVAVVRPMLPRVLVLESSPRLETSHLRRWFSEIGGALQSRTLVGRDRYRFAATD
;
A
#
# COMPACT_ATOMS: atom_id res chain seq x y z
N MET A 1 15.80 10.37 -16.07
CA MET A 1 15.43 11.62 -15.35
C MET A 1 14.39 12.42 -16.13
N SER A 2 13.12 12.35 -15.73
CA SER A 2 12.03 13.05 -16.44
C SER A 2 12.14 14.58 -16.28
N PHE A 3 12.07 15.34 -17.38
CA PHE A 3 12.12 16.82 -17.37
C PHE A 3 11.10 17.45 -16.40
N ALA A 4 9.96 16.79 -16.17
CA ALA A 4 8.95 17.20 -15.20
C ALA A 4 9.46 17.26 -13.75
N PHE A 5 10.39 16.36 -13.38
CA PHE A 5 10.97 16.30 -12.03
C PHE A 5 11.85 17.52 -11.75
N ILE A 6 12.68 17.91 -12.71
CA ILE A 6 13.58 19.07 -12.61
C ILE A 6 12.77 20.38 -12.51
N ILE A 7 11.69 20.48 -13.30
CA ILE A 7 10.80 21.65 -13.29
C ILE A 7 10.07 21.78 -11.94
N SER A 8 9.57 20.67 -11.39
CA SER A 8 8.86 20.66 -10.10
C SER A 8 9.79 21.06 -8.93
N MET A 9 11.02 20.53 -8.90
CA MET A 9 12.01 20.90 -7.88
C MET A 9 12.44 22.37 -7.96
N SER A 10 12.63 22.88 -9.19
CA SER A 10 13.00 24.28 -9.41
C SER A 10 11.87 25.24 -8.98
N ALA A 11 10.61 24.90 -9.28
CA ALA A 11 9.45 25.68 -8.86
C ALA A 11 9.30 25.71 -7.33
N LEU A 12 9.53 24.58 -6.65
CA LEU A 12 9.48 24.48 -5.20
C LEU A 12 10.56 25.34 -4.53
N ALA A 13 11.78 25.36 -5.08
CA ALA A 13 12.88 26.18 -4.60
C ALA A 13 12.59 27.69 -4.72
N ILE A 14 12.02 28.12 -5.84
CA ILE A 14 11.64 29.51 -6.08
C ILE A 14 10.51 29.94 -5.13
N LEU A 15 9.51 29.08 -4.93
CA LEU A 15 8.39 29.35 -4.03
C LEU A 15 8.86 29.47 -2.56
N ALA A 16 9.74 28.57 -2.13
CA ALA A 16 10.30 28.60 -0.77
C ALA A 16 11.13 29.87 -0.53
N ALA A 17 11.99 30.25 -1.49
CA ALA A 17 12.77 31.49 -1.42
C ALA A 17 11.87 32.75 -1.37
N TRP A 18 10.77 32.75 -2.14
CA TRP A 18 9.81 33.85 -2.15
C TRP A 18 9.03 33.96 -0.82
N LEU A 19 8.60 32.83 -0.25
CA LEU A 19 7.92 32.80 1.05
C LEU A 19 8.85 33.21 2.20
N GLU A 20 10.14 32.90 2.11
CA GLU A 20 11.15 33.28 3.11
C GLU A 20 11.46 34.79 3.04
N TRP A 21 11.53 35.36 1.83
CA TRP A 21 11.73 36.80 1.62
C TRP A 21 10.56 37.62 2.19
N ARG A 22 9.32 37.14 2.05
CA ARG A 22 8.12 37.86 2.52
C ARG A 22 8.01 37.97 4.06
N ARG A 23 8.85 37.25 4.82
CA ARG A 23 8.80 37.27 6.30
C ARG A 23 9.70 38.39 6.87
N ARG A 24 9.09 39.26 7.68
CA ARG A 24 9.66 40.49 8.27
C ARG A 24 10.85 40.31 9.24
N ASN A 25 11.26 39.08 9.54
CA ASN A 25 12.20 38.78 10.63
C ASN A 25 13.56 38.29 10.08
N ALA A 26 14.46 39.24 9.80
CA ALA A 26 15.72 39.02 9.07
C ALA A 26 16.83 38.28 9.86
N ARG A 27 16.67 38.10 11.18
CA ARG A 27 17.74 37.55 12.04
C ARG A 27 18.09 36.06 11.80
N GLN A 28 17.21 35.29 11.15
CA GLN A 28 17.42 33.84 10.90
C GLN A 28 17.28 33.47 9.42
N LEU A 29 17.29 34.46 8.52
CA LEU A 29 16.97 34.28 7.11
C LEU A 29 17.98 33.36 6.40
N GLY A 30 19.28 33.47 6.75
CA GLY A 30 20.33 32.61 6.23
C GLY A 30 20.17 31.14 6.67
N ALA A 31 19.90 30.88 7.95
CA ALA A 31 19.73 29.52 8.45
C ALA A 31 18.52 28.80 7.82
N ARG A 32 17.45 29.54 7.54
CA ARG A 32 16.25 28.96 6.91
C ARG A 32 16.43 28.70 5.43
N LEU A 33 17.12 29.58 4.71
CA LEU A 33 17.51 29.33 3.32
C LEU A 33 18.37 28.07 3.22
N VAL A 34 19.35 27.89 4.11
CA VAL A 34 20.20 26.69 4.15
C VAL A 34 19.37 25.43 4.46
N CYS A 35 18.47 25.47 5.45
CA CYS A 35 17.61 24.31 5.74
C CYS A 35 16.66 23.97 4.59
N SER A 36 16.10 24.98 3.91
CA SER A 36 15.19 24.79 2.78
C SER A 36 15.92 24.19 1.57
N THR A 37 17.10 24.73 1.20
CA THR A 37 17.89 24.18 0.09
C THR A 37 18.40 22.78 0.41
N MET A 38 18.79 22.51 1.66
CA MET A 38 19.20 21.19 2.11
C MET A 38 18.04 20.19 2.08
N ALA A 39 16.83 20.58 2.47
CA ALA A 39 15.64 19.73 2.38
C ALA A 39 15.25 19.43 0.93
N ILE A 40 15.34 20.41 0.04
CA ILE A 40 15.09 20.23 -1.41
C ILE A 40 16.15 19.33 -2.03
N ALA A 41 17.43 19.51 -1.69
CA ALA A 41 18.50 18.64 -2.14
C ALA A 41 18.33 17.20 -1.64
N ALA A 42 17.94 17.02 -0.37
CA ALA A 42 17.64 15.70 0.19
C ALA A 42 16.46 15.03 -0.52
N LEU A 43 15.40 15.80 -0.84
CA LEU A 43 14.25 15.29 -1.60
C LEU A 43 14.63 14.93 -3.06
N ALA A 44 15.48 15.74 -3.69
CA ALA A 44 16.00 15.46 -5.03
C ALA A 44 16.86 14.19 -5.05
N LEU A 45 17.71 13.99 -4.04
CA LEU A 45 18.50 12.78 -3.89
C LEU A 45 17.63 11.54 -3.63
N LEU A 46 16.60 11.67 -2.79
CA LEU A 46 15.61 10.61 -2.57
C LEU A 46 14.86 10.25 -3.85
N GLY A 47 14.40 11.26 -4.61
CA GLY A 47 13.72 11.06 -5.88
C GLY A 47 14.62 10.47 -6.97
N ALA A 48 15.87 10.93 -7.08
CA ALA A 48 16.84 10.40 -8.03
C ALA A 48 17.23 8.95 -7.71
N SER A 49 17.42 8.61 -6.43
CA SER A 49 17.74 7.23 -6.01
C SER A 49 16.64 6.21 -6.27
N ARG A 50 15.39 6.67 -6.44
CA ARG A 50 14.20 5.82 -6.69
C ARG A 50 13.92 5.56 -8.17
N ILE A 51 14.52 6.33 -9.08
CA ILE A 51 14.23 6.24 -10.52
C ILE A 51 15.17 5.24 -11.22
N ASP A 52 16.32 4.95 -10.63
CA ASP A 52 17.31 4.02 -11.18
C ASP A 52 17.30 2.66 -10.44
N ASP A 53 16.13 2.20 -9.98
CA ASP A 53 15.91 0.80 -9.59
C ASP A 53 15.80 -0.12 -10.83
N GLU A 54 16.42 0.25 -11.95
CA GLU A 54 17.04 -0.75 -12.82
C GLU A 54 18.21 -1.36 -12.05
N THR A 55 17.85 -2.25 -11.11
CA THR A 55 18.70 -3.08 -10.28
C THR A 55 19.98 -3.40 -11.02
N THR A 56 21.03 -2.63 -10.76
CA THR A 56 22.20 -2.52 -11.64
C THR A 56 22.72 -3.93 -11.89
N ALA A 57 22.51 -4.41 -13.12
CA ALA A 57 22.94 -5.73 -13.53
C ALA A 57 24.43 -5.84 -13.25
N ARG A 58 24.86 -6.95 -12.66
CA ARG A 58 26.31 -7.22 -12.59
C ARG A 58 26.74 -7.35 -14.05
N PRO A 59 27.68 -6.56 -14.57
CA PRO A 59 28.13 -6.72 -15.94
C PRO A 59 28.71 -8.14 -16.08
N GLY A 60 27.98 -9.03 -16.78
CA GLY A 60 28.32 -10.44 -16.96
C GLY A 60 27.24 -11.48 -16.61
N THR A 61 26.04 -11.11 -16.15
CA THR A 61 24.93 -12.07 -15.97
C THR A 61 24.08 -12.19 -17.24
N THR A 62 23.86 -13.40 -17.73
CA THR A 62 22.94 -13.68 -18.84
C THR A 62 21.52 -13.25 -18.46
N HIS A 63 20.91 -12.44 -19.32
CA HIS A 63 19.53 -11.97 -19.19
C HIS A 63 18.59 -12.92 -19.92
N ALA A 64 17.44 -13.23 -19.30
CA ALA A 64 16.40 -14.03 -19.92
C ALA A 64 15.03 -13.41 -19.67
N THR A 65 14.14 -13.58 -20.64
CA THR A 65 12.74 -13.14 -20.56
C THR A 65 11.83 -14.35 -20.39
N LEU A 66 11.00 -14.34 -19.36
CA LEU A 66 9.99 -15.36 -19.08
C LEU A 66 8.60 -14.83 -19.39
N TRP A 67 7.90 -15.52 -20.28
CA TRP A 67 6.52 -15.24 -20.64
C TRP A 67 5.58 -16.11 -19.80
N THR A 68 4.68 -15.45 -19.08
CA THR A 68 3.69 -16.08 -18.20
C THR A 68 2.27 -15.77 -18.70
N SER A 69 1.23 -16.32 -18.06
CA SER A 69 -0.15 -16.09 -18.49
C SER A 69 -0.46 -14.59 -18.60
N GLY A 70 -1.36 -14.21 -19.50
CA GLY A 70 -1.70 -12.80 -19.72
C GLY A 70 -0.72 -12.02 -20.58
N ALA A 71 0.49 -12.53 -20.84
CA ALA A 71 1.39 -11.94 -21.82
C ALA A 71 0.96 -12.29 -23.25
N GLY A 72 0.68 -11.27 -24.05
CA GLY A 72 0.34 -11.40 -25.47
C GLY A 72 1.47 -10.88 -26.36
N ALA A 73 1.51 -11.32 -27.63
CA ALA A 73 2.47 -10.81 -28.62
C ALA A 73 2.28 -9.30 -28.94
N ASP A 74 1.14 -8.72 -28.55
CA ASP A 74 0.81 -7.31 -28.76
C ASP A 74 1.16 -6.41 -27.55
N THR A 75 1.72 -6.96 -26.47
CA THR A 75 2.19 -6.16 -25.34
C THR A 75 3.34 -5.24 -25.80
N PRO A 76 3.30 -3.93 -25.53
CA PRO A 76 4.34 -3.00 -26.00
C PRO A 76 5.75 -3.41 -25.57
N ALA A 77 5.92 -4.01 -24.38
CA ALA A 77 7.18 -4.57 -23.92
C ALA A 77 7.68 -5.81 -24.69
N ALA A 78 6.82 -6.47 -25.46
CA ALA A 78 7.22 -7.51 -26.41
C ALA A 78 8.11 -6.96 -27.53
N LYS A 79 7.98 -5.66 -27.85
CA LYS A 79 8.76 -4.97 -28.87
C LYS A 79 10.12 -4.52 -28.38
N ASP A 80 10.30 -4.44 -27.05
CA ASP A 80 11.57 -4.10 -26.39
C ASP A 80 12.33 -5.34 -25.88
N ALA A 81 11.84 -6.55 -26.19
CA ALA A 81 12.59 -7.78 -26.01
C ALA A 81 13.91 -7.66 -26.79
N THR A 82 14.98 -7.41 -26.05
CA THR A 82 16.28 -7.06 -26.61
C THR A 82 16.77 -8.22 -27.48
N GLU A 83 17.11 -7.92 -28.72
CA GLU A 83 17.54 -8.87 -29.75
C GLU A 83 18.82 -9.58 -29.25
N GLY A 84 18.68 -10.76 -28.62
CA GLY A 84 19.79 -11.53 -28.04
C GLY A 84 19.50 -12.25 -26.72
N ASP A 85 18.43 -11.90 -26.00
CA ASP A 85 18.09 -12.56 -24.73
C ASP A 85 17.37 -13.91 -24.92
N LEU A 86 17.68 -14.88 -24.06
CA LEU A 86 16.98 -16.17 -24.05
C LEU A 86 15.52 -15.97 -23.63
N GLN A 87 14.59 -16.41 -24.48
CA GLN A 87 13.15 -16.28 -24.23
C GLN A 87 12.58 -17.64 -23.84
N PHE A 88 11.88 -17.70 -22.70
CA PHE A 88 11.23 -18.90 -22.18
C PHE A 88 9.73 -18.67 -22.03
N VAL A 89 8.93 -19.70 -22.29
CA VAL A 89 7.46 -19.63 -22.22
C VAL A 89 6.93 -20.70 -21.28
N LEU A 90 6.19 -20.29 -20.25
CA LEU A 90 5.49 -21.20 -19.35
C LEU A 90 4.20 -21.75 -19.97
N PRO A 91 3.68 -22.88 -19.45
CA PRO A 91 2.35 -23.36 -19.82
C PRO A 91 1.29 -22.31 -19.46
N GLY A 92 0.39 -21.99 -20.39
CA GLY A 92 -0.69 -21.03 -20.18
C GLY A 92 -0.59 -19.73 -20.99
N VAL A 93 0.54 -19.49 -21.66
CA VAL A 93 0.67 -18.40 -22.64
C VAL A 93 -0.12 -18.74 -23.91
N LEU A 94 -1.10 -17.90 -24.26
CA LEU A 94 -1.96 -18.11 -25.43
C LEU A 94 -1.25 -17.79 -26.75
N THR A 95 -0.40 -16.76 -26.76
CA THR A 95 0.31 -16.31 -27.97
C THR A 95 1.81 -16.39 -27.75
N ARG A 96 2.45 -17.41 -28.34
CA ARG A 96 3.89 -17.64 -28.19
C ARG A 96 4.70 -16.64 -29.05
N PRO A 97 5.66 -15.90 -28.47
CA PRO A 97 6.59 -15.08 -29.24
C PRO A 97 7.53 -15.93 -30.09
N ALA A 98 7.96 -15.39 -31.22
CA ALA A 98 8.85 -16.08 -32.15
C ALA A 98 10.23 -16.32 -31.50
N GLY A 99 10.69 -17.58 -31.48
CA GLY A 99 12.00 -17.96 -30.92
C GLY A 99 11.99 -18.34 -29.43
N ALA A 100 10.84 -18.28 -28.75
CA ALA A 100 10.76 -18.64 -27.34
C ALA A 100 10.70 -20.16 -27.09
N ILE A 101 11.50 -20.62 -26.13
CA ILE A 101 11.65 -22.02 -25.74
C ILE A 101 10.54 -22.38 -24.73
N PRO A 102 9.67 -23.35 -25.04
CA PRO A 102 8.65 -23.79 -24.08
C PRO A 102 9.32 -24.56 -22.93
N VAL A 103 9.01 -24.17 -21.70
CA VAL A 103 9.51 -24.80 -20.47
C VAL A 103 8.34 -25.17 -19.57
N PRO A 104 8.44 -26.27 -18.80
CA PRO A 104 7.34 -26.71 -17.93
C PRO A 104 7.19 -25.84 -16.68
N ASP A 105 8.30 -25.40 -16.09
CA ASP A 105 8.37 -24.65 -14.84
C ASP A 105 9.64 -23.78 -14.81
N VAL A 106 9.75 -22.90 -13.82
CA VAL A 106 10.95 -22.05 -13.66
C VAL A 106 12.15 -22.87 -13.16
N ALA A 107 11.90 -23.98 -12.47
CA ALA A 107 12.95 -24.89 -12.01
C ALA A 107 13.73 -25.53 -13.19
N TYR A 108 13.08 -25.74 -14.33
CA TYR A 108 13.72 -26.22 -15.55
C TYR A 108 14.80 -25.25 -16.03
N ILE A 109 14.49 -23.94 -16.04
CA ILE A 109 15.43 -22.88 -16.43
C ILE A 109 16.64 -22.91 -15.49
N ARG A 110 16.41 -22.98 -14.18
CA ARG A 110 17.49 -23.08 -13.17
C ARG A 110 18.42 -24.28 -13.36
N ARG A 111 17.87 -25.42 -13.81
CA ARG A 111 18.63 -26.67 -13.98
C ARG A 111 19.42 -26.69 -15.28
N HIS A 112 18.85 -26.18 -16.37
CA HIS A 112 19.44 -26.27 -17.72
C HIS A 112 20.20 -25.01 -18.13
N HIS A 113 19.92 -23.89 -17.48
CA HIS A 113 20.53 -22.59 -17.73
C HIS A 113 21.01 -21.91 -16.42
N PRO A 114 21.93 -22.53 -15.67
CA PRO A 114 22.46 -21.97 -14.42
C PRO A 114 23.22 -20.64 -14.60
N GLU A 115 23.60 -20.29 -15.83
CA GLU A 115 24.22 -19.04 -16.21
C GLU A 115 23.29 -17.81 -16.13
N ILE A 116 21.97 -18.03 -16.09
CA ILE A 116 20.98 -16.95 -16.00
C ILE A 116 20.96 -16.40 -14.58
N GLY A 117 21.41 -15.16 -14.42
CA GLY A 117 21.42 -14.46 -13.13
C GLY A 117 20.23 -13.49 -12.95
N SER A 118 19.50 -13.20 -14.03
CA SER A 118 18.38 -12.27 -14.01
C SER A 118 17.27 -12.69 -14.97
N LEU A 119 16.03 -12.60 -14.49
CA LEU A 119 14.84 -13.01 -15.20
C LEU A 119 13.87 -11.83 -15.27
N ARG A 120 13.52 -11.42 -16.48
CA ARG A 120 12.45 -10.46 -16.73
C ARG A 120 11.14 -11.20 -16.91
N ILE A 121 10.13 -10.90 -16.11
CA ILE A 121 8.82 -11.58 -16.13
C ILE A 121 7.83 -10.72 -16.90
N MET A 122 7.22 -11.31 -17.92
CA MET A 122 6.21 -10.70 -18.78
C MET A 122 4.87 -11.40 -18.56
N GLY A 123 3.82 -10.65 -18.20
CA GLY A 123 2.47 -11.16 -17.95
C GLY A 123 2.03 -11.05 -16.50
N ASP A 124 1.19 -11.98 -16.06
CA ASP A 124 0.53 -11.99 -14.74
C ASP A 124 1.47 -12.36 -13.58
N GLY A 125 2.76 -12.54 -13.83
CA GLY A 125 3.74 -12.95 -12.81
C GLY A 125 3.91 -14.48 -12.70
N LEU A 126 4.35 -14.95 -11.54
CA LEU A 126 4.67 -16.35 -11.25
C LEU A 126 3.63 -16.99 -10.33
N GLU A 127 3.37 -18.27 -10.57
CA GLU A 127 2.54 -19.08 -9.67
C GLU A 127 3.28 -19.38 -8.35
N PRO A 128 2.57 -19.61 -7.23
CA PRO A 128 3.19 -19.86 -5.93
C PRO A 128 4.19 -21.02 -5.90
N PHE A 129 3.98 -22.04 -6.73
CA PHE A 129 4.88 -23.20 -6.81
C PHE A 129 6.21 -22.91 -7.52
N ASP A 130 6.29 -21.85 -8.34
CA ASP A 130 7.50 -21.43 -9.04
C ASP A 130 8.35 -20.45 -8.19
N LEU A 131 7.78 -19.85 -7.15
CA LEU A 131 8.48 -18.87 -6.28
C LEU A 131 9.78 -19.40 -5.65
N PRO A 132 9.85 -20.64 -5.13
CA PRO A 132 11.11 -21.17 -4.58
C PRO A 132 12.21 -21.31 -5.65
N ALA A 133 11.83 -21.52 -6.92
CA ALA A 133 12.80 -21.71 -8.00
C ALA A 133 13.49 -20.40 -8.41
N VAL A 134 12.86 -19.25 -8.16
CA VAL A 134 13.44 -17.93 -8.46
C VAL A 134 14.28 -17.34 -7.33
N GLU A 135 14.38 -18.02 -6.19
CA GLU A 135 15.22 -17.57 -5.08
C GLU A 135 16.68 -17.36 -5.52
N GLY A 136 17.18 -16.15 -5.29
CA GLY A 136 18.53 -15.72 -5.66
C GLY A 136 18.69 -15.21 -7.09
N LEU A 137 17.64 -15.24 -7.93
CA LEU A 137 17.63 -14.56 -9.23
C LEU A 137 17.26 -13.09 -9.06
N LYS A 138 17.82 -12.21 -9.89
CA LYS A 138 17.32 -10.84 -10.03
C LYS A 138 16.04 -10.85 -10.87
N LEU A 139 14.91 -10.48 -10.28
CA LEU A 139 13.63 -10.43 -10.98
C LEU A 139 13.31 -9.00 -11.39
N ALA A 140 12.95 -8.81 -12.66
CA ALA A 140 12.37 -7.58 -13.16
C ALA A 140 10.96 -7.90 -13.66
N LEU A 141 9.93 -7.43 -12.95
CA LEU A 141 8.57 -7.51 -13.45
C LEU A 141 8.31 -6.32 -14.35
N ASP A 142 7.75 -6.57 -15.51
CA ASP A 142 7.29 -5.51 -16.38
C ASP A 142 5.89 -5.05 -15.94
N GLU A 143 5.87 -3.94 -15.21
CA GLU A 143 4.64 -3.32 -14.68
C GLU A 143 3.94 -2.44 -15.72
N ASP A 144 4.61 -2.14 -16.84
CA ASP A 144 4.13 -1.17 -17.84
C ASP A 144 3.06 -1.79 -18.77
N GLY A 145 1.82 -1.79 -18.26
CA GLY A 145 0.63 -1.73 -19.10
C GLY A 145 -0.10 -3.05 -19.36
N SER A 146 0.31 -4.16 -18.75
CA SER A 146 -0.44 -5.41 -18.83
C SER A 146 -1.44 -5.49 -17.68
N ARG A 147 -2.71 -5.14 -17.97
CA ARG A 147 -3.82 -5.46 -17.07
C ARG A 147 -3.82 -6.97 -16.84
N PRO A 148 -3.87 -7.46 -15.58
CA PRO A 148 -3.83 -8.89 -15.33
C PRO A 148 -4.99 -9.58 -16.07
N SER A 149 -4.69 -10.74 -16.66
CA SER A 149 -5.66 -11.47 -17.48
C SER A 149 -6.81 -12.06 -16.67
N ARG A 150 -6.63 -12.13 -15.35
CA ARG A 150 -7.62 -12.58 -14.37
C ARG A 150 -7.86 -11.50 -13.33
N PRO A 151 -9.09 -11.41 -12.75
CA PRO A 151 -9.36 -10.50 -11.66
C PRO A 151 -8.43 -10.74 -10.46
N ALA A 152 -7.74 -9.70 -10.01
CA ALA A 152 -6.80 -9.75 -8.90
C ALA A 152 -7.05 -8.62 -7.89
N ILE A 153 -6.77 -8.89 -6.61
CA ILE A 153 -6.91 -7.89 -5.55
C ILE A 153 -5.57 -7.19 -5.34
N THR A 154 -5.57 -5.86 -5.44
CA THR A 154 -4.48 -5.00 -4.98
C THR A 154 -4.96 -4.28 -3.72
N VAL A 155 -4.55 -4.78 -2.54
CA VAL A 155 -4.88 -4.14 -1.25
C VAL A 155 -4.01 -2.89 -1.08
N ALA A 156 -4.65 -1.74 -0.89
CA ALA A 156 -3.96 -0.46 -0.86
C ALA A 156 -3.76 0.07 0.56
N ASN A 157 -4.75 -0.09 1.44
CA ASN A 157 -4.72 0.55 2.75
C ASN A 157 -5.57 -0.18 3.80
N PHE A 158 -4.97 -0.41 4.96
CA PHE A 158 -5.65 -0.87 6.18
C PHE A 158 -4.82 -0.48 7.40
N PRO A 159 -5.45 -0.21 8.56
CA PRO A 159 -4.73 0.08 9.78
C PRO A 159 -4.01 -1.18 10.32
N ARG A 160 -2.74 -1.04 10.70
CA ARG A 160 -1.99 -2.12 11.40
C ARG A 160 -2.32 -2.20 12.89
N LEU A 161 -2.84 -1.11 13.45
CA LEU A 161 -3.26 -0.98 14.83
C LEU A 161 -4.75 -0.60 14.86
N LEU A 162 -5.56 -1.37 15.56
CA LEU A 162 -7.01 -1.17 15.67
C LEU A 162 -7.39 -1.03 17.14
N SER A 163 -8.25 -0.07 17.48
CA SER A 163 -8.75 0.01 18.85
C SER A 163 -9.75 -1.12 19.10
N LEU A 164 -9.75 -1.64 20.32
CA LEU A 164 -10.78 -2.60 20.75
C LEU A 164 -12.19 -2.01 20.52
N GLY A 165 -13.04 -2.75 19.81
CA GLY A 165 -14.40 -2.31 19.47
C GLY A 165 -14.52 -1.54 18.14
N ASP A 166 -13.42 -1.10 17.53
CA ASP A 166 -13.45 -0.47 16.21
C ASP A 166 -13.58 -1.52 15.09
N ASN A 167 -14.18 -1.11 13.97
CA ASN A 167 -14.25 -1.94 12.77
C ASN A 167 -12.97 -1.80 11.95
N LEU A 168 -12.48 -2.92 11.41
CA LEU A 168 -11.36 -2.91 10.48
C LEU A 168 -11.85 -2.55 9.08
N VAL A 169 -11.44 -1.40 8.54
CA VAL A 169 -11.75 -1.00 7.17
C VAL A 169 -10.56 -1.31 6.27
N VAL A 170 -10.81 -2.05 5.18
CA VAL A 170 -9.83 -2.38 4.16
C VAL A 170 -10.23 -1.73 2.85
N GLN A 171 -9.29 -0.98 2.26
CA GLN A 171 -9.45 -0.31 0.98
C GLN A 171 -8.45 -0.89 -0.02
N GLY A 172 -8.92 -1.05 -1.25
CA GLY A 172 -8.09 -1.58 -2.33
C GLY A 172 -8.71 -1.38 -3.69
N ARG A 173 -8.12 -2.04 -4.67
CA ARG A 173 -8.57 -2.02 -6.06
C ARG A 173 -8.57 -3.44 -6.59
N ILE A 174 -9.50 -3.71 -7.49
CA ILE A 174 -9.53 -4.95 -8.27
C ILE A 174 -9.08 -4.62 -9.68
N GLU A 175 -8.04 -5.30 -10.12
CA GLU A 175 -7.52 -5.25 -11.47
C GLU A 175 -8.09 -6.41 -12.29
N GLY A 176 -8.01 -6.35 -13.63
CA GLY A 176 -8.50 -7.44 -14.49
C GLY A 176 -10.03 -7.59 -14.62
N LEU A 177 -10.86 -6.88 -13.83
CA LEU A 177 -12.33 -7.04 -13.84
C LEU A 177 -13.04 -6.24 -14.97
N ALA A 178 -13.54 -6.92 -16.01
CA ALA A 178 -14.05 -6.26 -17.21
C ALA A 178 -15.37 -5.49 -16.98
N ALA A 179 -15.68 -4.54 -17.87
CA ALA A 179 -16.92 -3.77 -17.77
C ALA A 179 -18.15 -4.69 -17.90
N GLY A 180 -19.05 -4.62 -16.92
CA GLY A 180 -20.24 -5.49 -16.84
C GLY A 180 -20.02 -6.78 -16.05
N GLU A 181 -18.78 -7.14 -15.71
CA GLU A 181 -18.50 -8.21 -14.76
C GLU A 181 -18.70 -7.75 -13.32
N THR A 182 -18.99 -8.70 -12.45
CA THR A 182 -19.10 -8.49 -11.01
C THR A 182 -18.08 -9.33 -10.27
N ALA A 183 -17.54 -8.76 -9.20
CA ALA A 183 -16.73 -9.48 -8.24
C ALA A 183 -17.40 -9.40 -6.87
N ARG A 184 -17.47 -10.53 -6.17
CA ARG A 184 -17.97 -10.64 -4.81
C ARG A 184 -16.77 -10.78 -3.89
N LEU A 185 -16.69 -9.87 -2.92
CA LEU A 185 -15.66 -9.85 -1.89
C LEU A 185 -16.29 -10.29 -0.57
N VAL A 186 -15.64 -11.22 0.10
CA VAL A 186 -16.01 -11.69 1.44
C VAL A 186 -14.85 -11.37 2.38
N PHE A 187 -15.14 -10.57 3.41
CA PHE A 187 -14.18 -10.21 4.42
C PHE A 187 -14.57 -10.83 5.76
N GLN A 188 -13.78 -11.81 6.19
CA GLN A 188 -14.06 -12.63 7.35
C GLN A 188 -13.11 -12.30 8.48
N GLY A 189 -13.67 -11.95 9.64
CA GLY A 189 -12.92 -11.73 10.86
C GLY A 189 -12.67 -13.00 11.68
N PRO A 190 -11.87 -12.90 12.75
CA PRO A 190 -11.49 -14.02 13.61
C PRO A 190 -12.66 -14.65 14.39
N GLN A 191 -13.80 -13.96 14.50
CA GLN A 191 -15.02 -14.45 15.16
C GLN A 191 -16.03 -15.03 14.17
N GLU A 192 -15.58 -15.45 12.99
CA GLU A 192 -16.40 -15.96 11.87
C GLU A 192 -17.44 -14.99 11.30
N ASN A 193 -17.54 -13.77 11.83
CA ASN A 193 -18.33 -12.70 11.24
C ASN A 193 -17.75 -12.32 9.87
N ALA A 194 -18.56 -12.52 8.84
CA ALA A 194 -18.23 -12.18 7.46
C ALA A 194 -19.08 -11.01 6.98
N THR A 195 -18.43 -10.07 6.31
CA THR A 195 -19.09 -9.01 5.55
C THR A 195 -18.89 -9.29 4.08
N GLU A 196 -19.90 -9.00 3.28
CA GLU A 196 -19.88 -9.24 1.85
C GLU A 196 -20.26 -7.97 1.10
N ILE A 197 -19.52 -7.69 0.02
CA ILE A 197 -19.88 -6.66 -0.95
C ILE A 197 -19.75 -7.21 -2.37
N THR A 198 -20.56 -6.68 -3.27
CA THR A 198 -20.42 -6.90 -4.72
C THR A 198 -19.93 -5.62 -5.36
N VAL A 199 -18.90 -5.71 -6.18
CA VAL A 199 -18.38 -4.59 -6.97
C VAL A 199 -18.55 -4.86 -8.46
N HIS A 200 -18.71 -3.79 -9.22
CA HIS A 200 -18.88 -3.85 -10.67
C HIS A 200 -17.61 -3.38 -11.38
N GLY A 201 -17.18 -4.13 -12.40
CA GLY A 201 -16.04 -3.78 -13.24
C GLY A 201 -16.22 -2.44 -13.93
N ARG A 202 -15.13 -1.67 -14.02
CA ARG A 202 -15.08 -0.40 -14.76
C ARG A 202 -14.36 -0.61 -16.09
N ALA A 203 -14.76 0.16 -17.10
CA ALA A 203 -14.03 0.20 -18.37
C ALA A 203 -12.65 0.84 -18.13
N ASP A 204 -11.61 0.16 -18.58
CA ASP A 204 -10.21 0.64 -18.64
C ASP A 204 -9.65 1.26 -17.35
N ALA A 205 -10.17 0.85 -16.18
CA ALA A 205 -9.68 1.31 -14.89
C ALA A 205 -9.85 0.23 -13.81
N PRO A 206 -8.93 0.15 -12.83
CA PRO A 206 -9.11 -0.69 -11.66
C PRO A 206 -10.36 -0.29 -10.87
N THR A 207 -11.14 -1.27 -10.43
CA THR A 207 -12.36 -1.05 -9.65
C THR A 207 -12.00 -0.87 -8.17
N PRO A 208 -12.21 0.31 -7.57
CA PRO A 208 -11.95 0.50 -6.14
C PRO A 208 -12.98 -0.26 -5.29
N PHE A 209 -12.54 -0.73 -4.12
CA PHE A 209 -13.42 -1.30 -3.11
C PHE A 209 -13.06 -0.80 -1.71
N GLU A 210 -14.06 -0.79 -0.84
CA GLU A 210 -13.93 -0.58 0.59
C GLU A 210 -14.83 -1.58 1.30
N ILE A 211 -14.25 -2.36 2.21
CA ILE A 211 -14.99 -3.35 3.00
C ILE A 211 -14.63 -3.22 4.48
N SER A 212 -15.65 -3.24 5.32
CA SER A 212 -15.51 -3.18 6.78
C SER A 212 -15.70 -4.57 7.36
N GLY A 213 -14.76 -5.01 8.19
CA GLY A 213 -14.87 -6.22 8.99
C GLY A 213 -15.47 -5.91 10.36
N GLY A 214 -16.04 -6.94 10.99
CA GLY A 214 -16.58 -6.81 12.34
C GLY A 214 -15.51 -6.45 13.37
N SER A 215 -15.94 -5.81 14.46
CA SER A 215 -15.06 -5.39 15.55
C SER A 215 -14.58 -6.58 16.41
N PRO A 216 -13.29 -6.62 16.76
CA PRO A 216 -12.75 -7.66 17.64
C PRO A 216 -13.22 -7.44 19.09
N ALA A 217 -13.55 -8.54 19.75
CA ALA A 217 -14.03 -8.54 21.15
C ALA A 217 -12.90 -8.66 22.19
N ALA A 218 -11.66 -8.87 21.74
CA ALA A 218 -10.50 -9.01 22.61
C ALA A 218 -9.27 -8.29 22.02
N GLU A 219 -8.30 -7.99 22.89
CA GLU A 219 -7.00 -7.46 22.49
C GLU A 219 -6.07 -8.56 22.00
N GLY A 220 -5.09 -8.20 21.17
CA GLY A 220 -4.08 -9.13 20.67
C GLY A 220 -3.85 -9.03 19.18
N GLN A 221 -3.20 -10.03 18.60
CA GLN A 221 -2.96 -10.11 17.16
C GLN A 221 -4.02 -10.98 16.52
N PHE A 222 -4.65 -10.45 15.48
CA PHE A 222 -5.72 -11.13 14.76
C PHE A 222 -5.46 -11.10 13.25
N VAL A 223 -6.00 -12.11 12.56
CA VAL A 223 -5.90 -12.25 11.11
C VAL A 223 -7.31 -12.25 10.53
N TRP A 224 -7.56 -11.34 9.60
CA TRP A 224 -8.76 -11.35 8.76
C TRP A 224 -8.44 -12.00 7.42
N GLN A 225 -9.44 -12.61 6.81
CA GLN A 225 -9.36 -13.19 5.47
C GLN A 225 -10.19 -12.36 4.50
N LEU A 226 -9.57 -11.89 3.42
CA LEU A 226 -10.25 -11.22 2.32
C LEU A 226 -10.26 -12.15 1.12
N LYS A 227 -11.44 -12.66 0.77
CA LYS A 227 -11.64 -13.57 -0.35
C LYS A 227 -12.39 -12.89 -1.47
N MET A 228 -12.06 -13.21 -2.71
CA MET A 228 -12.77 -12.71 -3.88
C MET A 228 -13.08 -13.85 -4.85
N ASN A 229 -14.28 -13.84 -5.40
CA ASN A 229 -14.62 -14.55 -6.63
C ASN A 229 -15.18 -13.55 -7.65
N ALA A 230 -15.02 -13.85 -8.94
CA ALA A 230 -15.53 -13.01 -10.01
C ALA A 230 -16.35 -13.85 -11.01
N GLY A 231 -17.39 -13.23 -11.57
CA GLY A 231 -18.32 -13.89 -12.49
C GLY A 231 -19.31 -14.82 -11.78
N SER A 232 -19.87 -15.77 -12.55
CA SER A 232 -20.85 -16.75 -12.05
C SER A 232 -20.22 -17.94 -11.32
N ASP A 233 -18.88 -18.07 -11.36
CA ASP A 233 -18.18 -19.18 -10.73
C ASP A 233 -18.01 -18.95 -9.23
N ALA A 234 -18.27 -20.02 -8.46
CA ALA A 234 -18.11 -20.04 -7.01
C ALA A 234 -16.65 -20.27 -6.56
N THR A 235 -15.71 -20.29 -7.50
CA THR A 235 -14.28 -20.52 -7.21
C THR A 235 -13.64 -19.25 -6.68
N TRP A 236 -13.00 -19.33 -5.52
CA TRP A 236 -12.22 -18.23 -4.96
C TRP A 236 -10.98 -17.98 -5.83
N LEU A 237 -10.86 -16.76 -6.34
CA LEU A 237 -9.73 -16.28 -7.16
C LEU A 237 -8.61 -15.68 -6.30
N ALA A 238 -8.95 -15.15 -5.13
CA ALA A 238 -7.99 -14.58 -4.18
C ALA A 238 -8.38 -14.92 -2.74
N ASP A 239 -7.37 -15.13 -1.89
CA ASP A 239 -7.49 -15.38 -0.44
C ASP A 239 -6.34 -14.67 0.30
N GLU A 240 -6.57 -13.43 0.68
CA GLU A 240 -5.58 -12.55 1.31
C GLU A 240 -5.71 -12.57 2.83
N ARG A 241 -4.56 -12.65 3.54
CA ARG A 241 -4.52 -12.64 5.01
C ARG A 241 -4.02 -11.30 5.55
N ILE A 242 -4.89 -10.61 6.28
CA ILE A 242 -4.63 -9.27 6.81
C ILE A 242 -4.40 -9.35 8.32
N GLY A 243 -3.15 -9.18 8.73
CA GLY A 243 -2.75 -9.17 10.15
C GLY A 243 -2.87 -7.78 10.78
N VAL A 244 -3.61 -7.68 11.89
CA VAL A 244 -3.83 -6.42 12.62
C VAL A 244 -3.68 -6.65 14.12
N ALA A 245 -3.03 -5.69 14.80
CA ALA A 245 -2.91 -5.67 16.25
C ALA A 245 -4.06 -4.85 16.86
N VAL A 246 -4.83 -5.49 17.73
CA VAL A 246 -5.95 -4.88 18.46
C VAL A 246 -5.47 -4.49 19.85
N VAL A 247 -5.59 -3.20 20.17
CA VAL A 247 -5.15 -2.63 21.44
C VAL A 247 -6.30 -1.91 22.12
N ARG A 248 -6.33 -1.86 23.46
CA ARG A 248 -7.20 -0.90 24.13
C ARG A 248 -6.80 0.51 23.72
N PRO A 249 -7.77 1.36 23.36
CA PRO A 249 -7.49 2.77 23.10
C PRO A 249 -6.92 3.41 24.37
N MET A 250 -5.75 4.06 24.24
CA MET A 250 -5.25 4.92 25.31
C MET A 250 -6.09 6.19 25.36
N LEU A 251 -6.90 6.31 26.39
CA LEU A 251 -7.69 7.52 26.62
C LEU A 251 -6.78 8.68 27.03
N PRO A 252 -6.93 9.88 26.43
CA PRO A 252 -6.09 11.02 26.77
C PRO A 252 -6.38 11.48 28.19
N ARG A 253 -5.35 11.98 28.89
CA ARG A 253 -5.53 12.62 30.20
C ARG A 253 -5.94 14.07 29.98
N VAL A 254 -7.11 14.46 30.46
CA VAL A 254 -7.68 15.80 30.20
C VAL A 254 -7.63 16.65 31.46
N LEU A 255 -7.09 17.87 31.36
CA LEU A 255 -7.17 18.90 32.41
C LEU A 255 -8.10 20.02 31.96
N VAL A 256 -9.18 20.21 32.70
CA VAL A 256 -10.20 21.23 32.44
C VAL A 256 -9.98 22.42 33.39
N LEU A 257 -9.72 23.61 32.84
CA LEU A 257 -9.52 24.84 33.62
C LEU A 257 -10.71 25.77 33.41
N GLU A 258 -11.43 26.07 34.50
CA GLU A 258 -12.69 26.82 34.41
C GLU A 258 -12.74 27.99 35.38
N SER A 259 -13.34 29.09 34.94
CA SER A 259 -13.57 30.28 35.75
C SER A 259 -14.81 30.20 36.64
N SER A 260 -15.68 29.21 36.42
CA SER A 260 -16.88 28.95 37.22
C SER A 260 -17.38 27.51 36.99
N PRO A 261 -18.12 26.91 37.93
CA PRO A 261 -18.67 25.56 37.76
C PRO A 261 -19.69 25.51 36.61
N ARG A 262 -19.58 24.49 35.75
CA ARG A 262 -20.50 24.24 34.63
C ARG A 262 -21.09 22.82 34.66
N LEU A 263 -22.29 22.66 34.13
CA LEU A 263 -23.01 21.38 34.05
C LEU A 263 -22.40 20.46 32.98
N GLU A 264 -21.87 21.05 31.92
CA GLU A 264 -21.20 20.35 30.83
C GLU A 264 -19.96 19.59 31.34
N THR A 265 -19.24 20.17 32.30
CA THR A 265 -18.00 19.63 32.85
C THR A 265 -18.26 18.44 33.76
N SER A 266 -19.37 18.47 34.52
CA SER A 266 -19.77 17.31 35.32
C SER A 266 -20.25 16.17 34.43
N HIS A 267 -20.95 16.47 33.32
CA HIS A 267 -21.36 15.48 32.33
C HIS A 267 -20.15 14.88 31.60
N LEU A 268 -19.24 15.71 31.10
CA LEU A 268 -18.00 15.28 30.46
C LEU A 268 -17.17 14.41 31.40
N ARG A 269 -17.00 14.82 32.67
CA ARG A 269 -16.28 14.03 33.68
C ARG A 269 -16.92 12.66 33.91
N ARG A 270 -18.24 12.61 34.00
CA ARG A 270 -18.98 11.34 34.19
C ARG A 270 -18.76 10.42 33.00
N TRP A 271 -18.97 10.93 31.79
CA TRP A 271 -18.74 10.18 30.56
C TRP A 271 -17.29 9.68 30.46
N PHE A 272 -16.31 10.53 30.79
CA PHE A 272 -14.88 10.18 30.78
C PHE A 272 -14.56 9.05 31.78
N SER A 273 -15.19 9.07 32.96
CA SER A 273 -15.04 8.02 33.96
C SER A 273 -15.68 6.70 33.52
N GLU A 274 -16.85 6.74 32.87
CA GLU A 274 -17.55 5.55 32.37
C GLU A 274 -16.73 4.81 31.29
N ILE A 275 -15.94 5.52 30.49
CA ILE A 275 -15.03 4.91 29.50
C ILE A 275 -13.66 4.53 30.08
N GLY A 276 -13.38 4.80 31.36
CA GLY A 276 -12.10 4.52 32.02
C GLY A 276 -10.99 5.55 31.74
N GLY A 277 -11.37 6.75 31.33
CA GLY A 277 -10.45 7.87 31.06
C GLY A 277 -10.16 8.72 32.29
N ALA A 278 -9.02 9.41 32.28
CA ALA A 278 -8.64 10.31 33.37
C ALA A 278 -8.94 11.77 33.04
N LEU A 279 -9.86 12.39 33.78
CA LEU A 279 -10.18 13.81 33.70
C LEU A 279 -9.97 14.50 35.05
N GLN A 280 -9.21 15.59 35.04
CA GLN A 280 -9.06 16.50 36.18
C GLN A 280 -9.68 17.85 35.84
N SER A 281 -10.31 18.50 36.80
CA SER A 281 -10.79 19.87 36.66
C SER A 281 -10.27 20.78 37.77
N ARG A 282 -9.96 22.03 37.40
CA ARG A 282 -9.66 23.13 38.31
C ARG A 282 -10.64 24.27 38.03
N THR A 283 -11.54 24.50 38.97
CA THR A 283 -12.58 25.52 38.85
C THR A 283 -12.32 26.66 39.84
N LEU A 284 -12.34 27.90 39.36
CA LEU A 284 -12.31 29.09 40.23
C LEU A 284 -13.67 29.22 40.94
N VAL A 285 -13.65 29.32 42.28
CA VAL A 285 -14.85 29.47 43.13
C VAL A 285 -14.88 30.83 43.84
N GLY A 286 -13.80 31.61 43.71
CA GLY A 286 -13.67 32.96 44.24
C GLY A 286 -12.26 33.50 43.97
N ARG A 287 -11.97 34.73 44.41
CA ARG A 287 -10.63 35.33 44.25
C ARG A 287 -9.55 34.41 44.86
N ASP A 288 -8.63 33.96 44.02
CA ASP A 288 -7.56 33.00 44.31
C ASP A 288 -7.99 31.71 45.03
N ARG A 289 -9.26 31.31 44.88
CA ARG A 289 -9.80 30.07 45.45
C ARG A 289 -10.20 29.11 44.33
N TYR A 290 -9.57 27.95 44.33
CA TYR A 290 -9.78 26.90 43.33
C TYR A 290 -10.34 25.64 43.98
N ARG A 291 -11.24 24.99 43.26
CA ARG A 291 -11.71 23.64 43.56
C ARG A 291 -11.12 22.68 42.55
N PHE A 292 -10.57 21.58 43.04
CA PHE A 292 -10.05 20.49 42.21
C PHE A 292 -11.04 19.33 42.25
N ALA A 293 -11.20 18.65 41.12
CA ALA A 293 -11.88 17.38 41.06
C ALA A 293 -11.17 16.46 40.05
N ALA A 294 -11.23 15.16 40.29
CA ALA A 294 -10.67 14.14 39.41
C ALA A 294 -11.70 13.03 39.20
N THR A 295 -11.56 12.28 38.10
CA THR A 295 -12.13 10.93 37.97
C THR A 295 -11.26 9.96 38.77
N ASP A 296 -11.89 9.00 39.44
CA ASP A 296 -11.20 7.88 40.09
C ASP A 296 -10.63 6.89 39.07
#